data_AF-A0AAV1U9I9-F1
#
_entry.id   AF-A0AAV1U9I9-F1
#
_cell.length_a   1.000
_cell.length_b   1.000
_cell.length_c   1.000
_cell.angle_alpha   90.00
_cell.angle_beta   90.00
_cell.angle_gamma   90.00
#
_symmetry.space_group_name_H-M   'P 1'
#
loop_
_entity.id
_entity.type
_entity.pdbx_description
1 polymer ?
#
loop_
_entity_poly.entity_id
_entity_poly.type
_entity_poly.pdbx_seq_one_letter_code
_entity_poly.pdbx_strand_id
1 'polypeptide(L)'
;MSMRDYVQMARHLASCIITHPMDKYTQVNVFVNGMREGQTLLSLERAEPATLEEAFAIALREDFRVTKAYTKPSVVTAVRSASPETYGSMQLSRRVTDDALQPTRATSEADVR
;
A
#
# COMPACT_ATOMS: atom_id res chain seq x y z
N MET A 1 -7.94 -15.58 15.56
CA MET A 1 -8.47 -16.64 14.67
C MET A 1 -8.47 -16.10 13.25
N SER A 2 -7.96 -16.82 12.26
CA SER A 2 -8.02 -16.36 10.85
C SER A 2 -9.44 -16.53 10.30
N MET A 3 -9.77 -15.83 9.21
CA MET A 3 -11.07 -16.01 8.54
C MET A 3 -11.29 -17.46 8.10
N ARG A 4 -10.23 -18.14 7.66
CA ARG A 4 -10.28 -19.56 7.28
C ARG A 4 -10.64 -20.45 8.46
N ASP A 5 -10.00 -20.25 9.61
CA ASP A 5 -10.30 -21.03 10.81
C ASP A 5 -11.75 -20.82 11.24
N TYR A 6 -12.24 -19.58 11.19
CA TYR A 6 -13.61 -19.24 11.56
C TYR A 6 -14.64 -19.92 10.66
N VAL A 7 -14.43 -19.89 9.33
CA VAL A 7 -15.30 -20.58 8.36
C VAL A 7 -15.29 -22.10 8.58
N GLN A 8 -14.14 -22.70 8.90
CA GLN A 8 -14.09 -24.14 9.18
C GLN A 8 -14.82 -24.51 10.47
N MET A 9 -14.68 -23.70 11.52
CA MET A 9 -15.44 -23.88 12.75
C MET A 9 -16.96 -23.75 12.49
N ALA A 10 -17.39 -22.73 11.74
CA ALA A 10 -18.79 -22.54 11.39
C ALA A 10 -19.34 -23.72 10.58
N ARG A 11 -18.59 -24.24 9.60
CA ARG A 11 -18.97 -25.43 8.83
C ARG A 11 -19.09 -26.67 9.72
N HIS A 12 -18.14 -26.85 10.65
CA HIS A 12 -18.19 -27.97 11.59
C HIS A 12 -19.43 -27.88 12.47
N LEU A 13 -19.71 -26.70 13.03
CA LEU A 13 -20.92 -26.47 13.84
C LEU A 13 -22.19 -26.77 13.03
N ALA A 14 -22.31 -26.28 11.80
CA ALA A 14 -23.44 -26.56 10.93
C ALA A 14 -23.60 -28.07 10.66
N SER A 15 -22.50 -28.81 10.50
CA SER A 15 -22.52 -30.27 10.29
C SER A 15 -22.94 -31.07 11.54
N CYS A 16 -22.76 -30.51 12.74
CA CYS A 16 -23.08 -31.19 13.99
C CYS A 16 -24.57 -31.10 14.37
N ILE A 17 -25.35 -30.22 13.76
CA ILE A 17 -26.77 -30.02 14.09
C ILE A 17 -27.63 -31.03 13.31
N ILE A 18 -27.63 -32.28 13.76
CA ILE A 18 -28.30 -33.40 13.06
C ILE A 18 -29.77 -33.53 13.48
N THR A 19 -30.10 -33.28 14.75
CA THR A 19 -31.42 -33.59 15.32
C THR A 19 -32.49 -32.54 15.03
N HIS A 20 -32.13 -31.26 15.05
CA HIS A 20 -33.05 -30.15 14.73
C HIS A 20 -32.27 -29.07 13.97
N PRO A 21 -32.06 -29.24 12.65
CA PRO A 21 -31.32 -28.28 11.87
C PRO A 21 -32.01 -26.92 11.95
N MET A 22 -31.24 -25.89 12.30
CA MET A 22 -31.71 -24.52 12.28
C MET A 22 -32.08 -24.14 10.85
N ASP A 23 -33.06 -23.25 10.66
CA ASP A 23 -33.36 -22.74 9.33
C ASP A 23 -32.13 -22.02 8.73
N LYS A 24 -32.00 -22.09 7.40
CA LYS A 24 -30.87 -21.52 6.66
C LYS A 24 -30.72 -20.03 6.93
N TYR A 25 -31.82 -19.29 7.03
CA TYR A 25 -31.79 -17.87 7.36
C TYR A 25 -31.14 -17.63 8.72
N THR A 26 -31.55 -18.40 9.73
CA THR A 26 -31.00 -18.28 11.08
C THR A 26 -29.52 -18.66 11.11
N GLN A 27 -29.12 -19.70 10.38
CA GLN A 27 -27.71 -20.09 10.28
C GLN A 27 -26.85 -18.98 9.66
N VAL A 28 -27.31 -18.40 8.55
CA VAL A 28 -26.62 -17.28 7.90
C VAL A 28 -26.56 -16.07 8.82
N ASN A 29 -27.67 -15.71 9.45
CA ASN A 29 -27.72 -14.54 10.33
C ASN A 29 -26.79 -14.70 11.54
N VAL A 30 -26.72 -15.90 12.14
CA VAL A 30 -25.76 -16.19 13.21
C VAL A 30 -24.31 -16.09 12.70
N PHE A 31 -24.02 -16.55 11.49
CA PHE A 31 -22.69 -16.43 10.90
C PHE A 31 -22.30 -14.96 10.62
N VAL A 32 -23.20 -14.19 10.02
CA VAL A 32 -22.96 -12.76 9.70
C VAL A 32 -22.81 -11.95 10.98
N ASN A 33 -23.69 -12.13 11.96
CA ASN A 33 -23.60 -11.43 13.26
C ASN A 33 -22.38 -11.86 14.08
N GLY A 34 -21.89 -13.09 13.87
CA GLY A 34 -20.68 -13.60 14.53
C GLY A 34 -19.37 -13.08 13.92
N MET A 35 -19.41 -12.41 12.77
CA MET A 35 -18.23 -11.76 12.20
C MET A 35 -17.84 -10.51 12.98
N ARG A 36 -16.53 -10.30 13.14
CA ARG A 36 -16.00 -9.02 13.62
C ARG A 36 -16.23 -7.93 12.57
N GLU A 37 -16.61 -6.76 13.04
CA GLU A 37 -16.81 -5.53 12.27
C GLU A 37 -15.67 -5.25 11.27
N GLY A 38 -16.00 -4.70 10.10
CA GLY A 38 -15.03 -4.35 9.06
C GLY A 38 -15.55 -4.55 7.63
N GLN A 39 -14.65 -4.50 6.64
CA GLN A 39 -14.99 -4.63 5.22
C GLN A 39 -15.71 -5.95 4.88
N THR A 40 -15.38 -7.03 5.59
CA THR A 40 -16.02 -8.33 5.40
C THR A 40 -17.48 -8.33 5.86
N LEU A 41 -17.80 -7.72 7.00
CA LEU A 41 -19.18 -7.58 7.49
C LEU A 41 -20.02 -6.72 6.53
N LEU A 42 -19.49 -5.57 6.11
CA LEU A 42 -20.16 -4.68 5.14
C LEU A 42 -20.44 -5.38 3.81
N SER A 43 -19.51 -6.24 3.35
CA SER A 43 -19.68 -7.01 2.12
C SER A 43 -20.78 -8.07 2.25
N LEU A 44 -20.96 -8.64 3.45
CA LEU A 44 -22.01 -9.62 3.74
C LEU A 44 -23.38 -8.98 3.85
N GLU A 45 -23.50 -7.85 4.56
CA GLU A 45 -24.75 -7.09 4.68
C GLU A 45 -25.26 -6.65 3.30
N ARG A 46 -24.37 -6.17 2.44
CA ARG A 46 -24.73 -5.72 1.09
C ARG A 46 -25.08 -6.86 0.13
N ALA A 47 -24.45 -8.01 0.30
CA ALA A 47 -24.64 -9.15 -0.59
C ALA A 47 -25.86 -9.99 -0.23
N GLU A 48 -26.41 -9.84 0.98
CA GLU A 48 -27.57 -10.56 1.50
C GLU A 48 -27.51 -12.07 1.16
N PRO A 49 -26.49 -12.80 1.64
CA PRO A 49 -26.31 -14.21 1.30
C PRO A 49 -27.53 -15.02 1.73
N ALA A 50 -28.01 -15.90 0.84
CA ALA A 50 -29.16 -16.77 1.13
C ALA A 50 -28.73 -18.10 1.79
N THR A 51 -27.44 -18.43 1.71
CA THR A 51 -26.86 -19.68 2.21
C THR A 51 -25.55 -19.44 2.96
N LEU A 52 -25.19 -20.40 3.84
CA LEU A 52 -23.91 -20.35 4.55
C LEU A 52 -22.73 -20.44 3.58
N GLU A 53 -22.85 -21.24 2.52
CA GLU A 53 -21.81 -21.38 1.50
C GLU A 53 -21.51 -20.06 0.77
N GLU A 54 -22.56 -19.30 0.42
CA GLU A 54 -22.40 -17.96 -0.16
C GLU A 54 -21.73 -17.00 0.83
N ALA A 55 -22.18 -17.01 2.09
CA ALA A 55 -21.57 -16.20 3.14
C ALA A 55 -20.09 -16.55 3.34
N PHE A 56 -19.73 -17.84 3.32
CA PHE A 56 -18.33 -18.30 3.38
C PHE A 56 -17.51 -17.83 2.18
N ALA A 57 -18.08 -17.87 0.97
CA ALA A 57 -17.39 -17.43 -0.24
C ALA A 57 -17.11 -15.92 -0.21
N ILE A 58 -18.08 -15.11 0.22
CA ILE A 58 -17.93 -13.65 0.38
C ILE A 58 -16.86 -13.35 1.44
N ALA A 59 -16.96 -14.02 2.59
CA ALA A 59 -16.03 -13.90 3.71
C ALA A 59 -14.57 -14.10 3.30
N LEU A 60 -14.30 -15.23 2.64
CA LEU A 60 -12.95 -15.61 2.22
C LEU A 60 -12.42 -14.70 1.11
N ARG A 61 -13.28 -14.28 0.18
CA ARG A 61 -12.90 -13.36 -0.90
C ARG A 61 -12.49 -12.01 -0.35
N GLU A 62 -13.23 -11.46 0.60
CA GLU A 62 -12.93 -10.14 1.14
C GLU A 62 -11.72 -10.15 2.06
N ASP A 63 -11.58 -11.17 2.92
CA ASP A 63 -10.38 -11.37 3.74
C ASP A 63 -9.10 -11.47 2.87
N PHE A 64 -9.19 -12.16 1.73
CA PHE A 64 -8.10 -12.22 0.76
C PHE A 64 -7.82 -10.85 0.13
N ARG A 65 -8.84 -10.07 -0.25
CA ARG A 65 -8.68 -8.73 -0.85
C ARG A 65 -8.03 -7.77 0.14
N VAL A 66 -8.52 -7.74 1.37
CA VAL A 66 -7.97 -6.98 2.49
C VAL A 66 -6.51 -7.37 2.71
N THR A 67 -6.24 -8.67 2.94
CA THR A 67 -4.87 -9.16 3.17
C THR A 67 -3.95 -8.78 2.01
N LYS A 68 -4.37 -8.97 0.75
CA LYS A 68 -3.58 -8.60 -0.42
C LYS A 68 -3.36 -7.09 -0.57
N ALA A 69 -4.32 -6.27 -0.19
CA ALA A 69 -4.18 -4.81 -0.22
C ALA A 69 -3.09 -4.34 0.75
N TYR A 70 -3.03 -4.93 1.95
CA TYR A 70 -2.02 -4.61 2.97
C TYR A 70 -0.67 -5.34 2.78
N THR A 71 -0.62 -6.41 1.98
CA THR A 71 0.63 -7.13 1.65
C THR A 71 1.36 -6.52 0.45
N LYS A 72 0.77 -5.55 -0.26
CA LYS A 72 1.53 -4.77 -1.24
C LYS A 72 2.56 -3.92 -0.49
N PRO A 73 3.87 -4.01 -0.80
CA PRO A 73 4.81 -3.06 -0.26
C PRO A 73 4.35 -1.67 -0.67
N SER A 74 4.06 -0.82 0.31
CA SER A 74 3.90 0.59 0.06
C SER A 74 5.24 1.09 -0.49
N VAL A 75 5.36 1.20 -1.81
CA VAL A 75 6.31 2.13 -2.39
C VAL A 75 5.76 3.51 -2.07
N VAL A 76 5.94 3.94 -0.82
CA VAL A 76 6.08 5.34 -0.51
C VAL A 76 7.36 5.72 -1.24
N THR A 77 7.20 6.39 -2.39
CA THR A 77 8.26 7.19 -2.99
C THR A 77 8.63 8.24 -1.95
N ALA A 78 9.53 7.87 -1.06
CA ALA A 78 10.19 8.79 -0.17
C ALA A 78 11.07 9.71 -1.03
N VAL A 79 10.84 11.01 -0.87
CA VAL A 79 11.73 12.11 -1.22
C VAL A 79 11.87 12.40 -2.73
N ARG A 80 11.01 13.30 -3.22
CA ARG A 80 11.52 14.52 -3.84
C ARG A 80 10.88 15.76 -3.22
N SER A 81 11.07 15.93 -1.92
CA SER A 81 11.15 17.27 -1.33
C SER A 81 12.61 17.72 -1.35
N ALA A 82 13.09 18.05 -2.54
CA ALA A 82 14.20 18.97 -2.75
C ALA A 82 14.04 19.48 -4.19
N SER A 83 13.24 20.54 -4.32
CA SER A 83 13.35 21.46 -5.45
C SER A 83 14.71 22.16 -5.34
N PRO A 84 15.55 22.14 -6.37
CA PRO A 84 16.35 23.28 -6.70
C PRO A 84 15.60 24.03 -7.80
N GLU A 85 15.04 25.18 -7.45
CA GLU A 85 14.65 26.18 -8.42
C GLU A 85 15.81 26.38 -9.40
N THR A 86 15.57 26.14 -10.68
CA THR A 86 16.48 26.54 -11.75
C THR A 86 15.73 27.53 -12.64
N TYR A 87 15.33 28.65 -12.06
CA TYR A 87 15.13 29.87 -12.84
C TYR A 87 16.48 30.54 -12.96
N GLY A 88 17.03 30.49 -14.16
CA GLY A 88 18.23 31.22 -14.50
C GLY A 88 18.00 32.72 -14.35
N SER A 89 18.72 33.34 -13.43
CA SER A 89 19.11 34.74 -13.57
C SER A 89 20.09 35.13 -12.46
N MET A 90 21.31 35.45 -12.90
CA MET A 90 22.21 36.45 -12.33
C MET A 90 22.70 36.23 -10.90
N GLN A 91 23.81 35.50 -10.75
CA GLN A 91 24.69 35.70 -9.60
C GLN A 91 25.76 36.73 -9.94
N LEU A 92 25.60 37.85 -9.25
CA LEU A 92 26.42 39.04 -9.22
C LEU A 92 27.76 38.72 -8.55
N SER A 93 28.85 38.98 -9.29
CA SER A 93 30.11 39.57 -8.81
C SER A 93 30.61 39.20 -7.41
N ARG A 94 31.71 38.44 -7.34
CA ARG A 94 32.72 38.60 -6.28
C ARG A 94 34.11 38.26 -6.82
N ARG A 95 34.90 39.32 -7.01
CA ARG A 95 36.36 39.27 -7.09
C ARG A 95 36.89 38.71 -5.78
N VAL A 96 37.71 37.66 -5.85
CA VAL A 96 38.75 37.39 -4.85
C VAL A 96 39.97 36.86 -5.59
N THR A 97 41.08 37.44 -5.19
CA THR A 97 42.45 37.39 -5.67
C THR A 97 43.18 36.08 -5.38
N ASP A 98 44.22 35.91 -6.18
CA ASP A 98 45.54 35.36 -5.84
C ASP A 98 45.85 33.86 -5.92
N ASP A 99 47.13 33.69 -6.27
CA ASP A 99 48.04 32.56 -6.10
C ASP A 99 47.92 31.36 -7.06
N ALA A 100 48.98 30.82 -7.69
CA ALA A 100 50.35 31.23 -8.01
C ALA A 100 50.99 30.10 -8.85
N LEU A 101 52.23 30.35 -9.33
CA LEU A 101 53.22 29.46 -9.99
C LEU A 101 52.97 29.13 -11.48
N GLN A 102 53.52 29.86 -12.47
CA GLN A 102 54.93 29.97 -12.95
C GLN A 102 55.60 28.64 -13.38
N PRO A 103 56.67 28.64 -14.21
CA PRO A 103 57.08 29.48 -15.36
C PRO A 103 57.35 28.58 -16.62
N THR A 104 57.77 29.03 -17.82
CA THR A 104 59.19 29.11 -18.25
C THR A 104 59.29 29.41 -19.76
N ARG A 105 60.20 30.35 -20.11
CA ARG A 105 60.96 30.57 -21.39
C ARG A 105 60.22 31.02 -22.66
N ALA A 106 60.45 32.26 -23.12
CA ALA A 106 61.58 32.78 -23.94
C ALA A 106 61.25 32.63 -25.45
N THR A 107 61.48 33.56 -26.38
CA THR A 107 62.43 34.68 -26.56
C THR A 107 61.98 35.45 -27.82
N SER A 108 62.42 36.71 -28.02
CA SER A 108 62.45 37.47 -29.31
C SER A 108 61.09 37.83 -29.95
N GLU A 109 60.86 38.95 -30.64
CA GLU A 109 61.59 40.13 -31.12
C GLU A 109 60.48 41.12 -31.58
N ALA A 110 60.47 42.39 -31.17
CA ALA A 110 60.98 43.55 -31.91
C ALA A 110 60.36 43.78 -33.32
N ASP A 111 59.52 44.82 -33.44
CA ASP A 111 59.37 45.82 -34.54
C ASP A 111 58.02 46.56 -34.29
N VAL A 112 57.88 47.83 -33.93
CA VAL A 112 58.37 49.12 -34.45
C VAL A 112 58.03 49.36 -35.92
N ARG A 113 56.79 49.80 -36.20
CA ARG A 113 56.49 51.07 -36.89
C ARG A 113 55.01 51.39 -36.98
#